data_AF-A0A351MPN5-F1
#
_entry.id   AF-A0A351MPN5-F1
#
_cell.length_a   1.000
_cell.length_b   1.000
_cell.length_c   1.000
_cell.angle_alpha   90.00
_cell.angle_beta   90.00
_cell.angle_gamma   90.00
#
_symmetry.space_group_name_H-M   'P 1'
#
loop_
_entity.id
_entity.type
_entity.pdbx_description
1 polymer ?
#
loop_
_entity_poly.entity_id
_entity_poly.type
_entity_poly.pdbx_seq_one_letter_code
_entity_poly.pdbx_strand_id
1 'polypeptide(L)'
;MEFRRVLFRSVDSGWDIWGRKYTLLGLIAAYDRTGDQATLDAAVRAADTLLAQFGPGKAHLPDYGYEQWKGLPSSSVLEPIALLYERTGEARLLDFAQYIVGAWDQPGVLAPQGMRLIQDALAGKKPTELVAAKAYEQMSCFEGLCELYRGTGNRQYLDAALALAEGVLKHEVTLIGPGSSGEQWFEGKLKQTEAMYKPMEVCVTATWMKLCYQLLRLTGEARWAEEIERNLYNAMTATQMPDGRWWAFFVGPNGERVPSVVHHDDVGLSCCIVSGPRGLMLTPKWAAGTSAEGLVVNLYAPGQASLPTPGGQTAHLQFDGNYPFAEQTTIRLSLARPEPFELALRIPAWSHTTRLTVNGAEQPTPRGDYARLQRLWQDGDQIVLTVDLTVRAQTAPVGNGQIALTRGPVVLTLDEQMMPAREGLATIKVADDGTVAARVDDRLARRWGKQVVVRVPSEAGDLVFCDFPSAGAGWSSESRYRSWLPQPLDLATVYDTGQTWQTLSHRQDARPEVPAARRGG
;
A
#
# COMPACT_ATOMS: atom_id res chain seq x y z
N MET A 1 16.82 33.33 -27.58
CA MET A 1 15.52 33.37 -26.88
C MET A 1 15.82 33.14 -25.41
N GLU A 2 15.92 34.22 -24.62
CA GLU A 2 16.24 34.13 -23.19
C GLU A 2 15.16 33.31 -22.48
N PHE A 3 15.54 32.17 -21.91
CA PHE A 3 14.76 31.52 -20.85
C PHE A 3 14.77 32.48 -19.64
N ARG A 4 13.82 33.40 -19.59
CA ARG A 4 13.54 34.18 -18.38
C ARG A 4 13.38 33.18 -17.22
N ARG A 5 14.14 33.42 -16.16
CA ARG A 5 13.99 32.78 -14.84
C ARG A 5 12.52 32.85 -14.40
N VAL A 6 11.73 31.83 -14.71
CA VAL A 6 10.49 31.57 -13.99
C VAL A 6 10.85 30.61 -12.86
N LEU A 7 11.54 31.15 -11.85
CA LEU A 7 11.32 30.64 -10.50
C LEU A 7 9.92 31.12 -10.17
N PHE A 8 8.93 30.22 -10.19
CA PHE A 8 7.64 30.51 -9.57
C PHE A 8 7.93 30.73 -8.08
N ARG A 9 8.21 31.99 -7.72
CA ARG A 9 8.19 32.51 -6.36
C ARG A 9 6.74 32.79 -5.91
N SER A 10 5.75 32.11 -6.49
CA SER A 10 4.46 32.00 -5.84
C SER A 10 4.61 30.98 -4.74
N VAL A 11 4.80 31.51 -3.53
CA VAL A 11 4.47 30.85 -2.26
C VAL A 11 3.07 30.21 -2.33
N ASP A 12 2.22 30.65 -3.27
CA ASP A 12 0.86 30.17 -3.54
C ASP A 12 0.74 28.90 -4.42
N SER A 13 1.82 28.36 -5.03
CA SER A 13 1.71 27.17 -5.91
C SER A 13 2.69 26.05 -5.57
N GLY A 14 2.92 25.80 -4.27
CA GLY A 14 3.94 24.91 -3.68
C GLY A 14 4.02 23.43 -4.12
N TRP A 15 3.53 23.07 -5.31
CA TRP A 15 3.58 21.74 -5.93
C TRP A 15 4.43 21.68 -7.22
N ASP A 16 5.10 22.75 -7.67
CA ASP A 16 5.87 22.74 -8.94
C ASP A 16 6.93 21.61 -8.97
N ILE A 17 7.79 21.55 -7.96
CA ILE A 17 8.86 20.53 -7.87
C ILE A 17 8.28 19.12 -7.72
N TRP A 18 7.19 19.00 -6.97
CA TRP A 18 6.45 17.75 -6.84
C TRP A 18 5.87 17.28 -8.18
N GLY A 19 5.35 18.20 -9.00
CA GLY A 19 4.91 17.91 -10.36
C GLY A 19 6.06 17.41 -11.23
N ARG A 20 7.22 18.10 -11.16
CA ARG A 20 8.44 17.71 -11.91
C ARG A 20 8.95 16.32 -11.52
N LYS A 21 8.89 15.96 -10.24
CA LYS A 21 9.19 14.58 -9.80
C LYS A 21 8.33 13.56 -10.54
N TYR A 22 7.02 13.78 -10.60
CA TYR A 22 6.12 12.85 -11.29
C TYR A 22 6.29 12.86 -12.80
N THR A 23 6.61 14.00 -13.41
CA THR A 23 7.04 14.07 -14.81
C THR A 23 8.29 13.22 -15.05
N LEU A 24 9.31 13.34 -14.20
CA LEU A 24 10.53 12.53 -14.30
C LEU A 24 10.24 11.03 -14.14
N LEU A 25 9.47 10.64 -13.12
CA LEU A 25 9.07 9.24 -12.93
C LEU A 25 8.29 8.69 -14.15
N GLY A 26 7.43 9.50 -14.75
CA GLY A 26 6.70 9.15 -15.97
C GLY A 26 7.63 8.95 -17.18
N LEU A 27 8.59 9.86 -17.39
CA LEU A 27 9.57 9.74 -18.47
C LEU A 27 10.49 8.52 -18.27
N ILE A 28 10.95 8.28 -17.04
CA ILE A 28 11.76 7.10 -16.69
C ILE A 28 10.97 5.82 -16.96
N ALA A 29 9.71 5.75 -16.52
CA ALA A 29 8.87 4.58 -16.76
C ALA A 29 8.58 4.35 -18.25
N ALA A 30 8.45 5.43 -19.04
CA ALA A 30 8.31 5.33 -20.49
C ALA A 30 9.59 4.78 -21.13
N TYR A 31 10.76 5.29 -20.76
CA TYR A 31 12.06 4.76 -21.20
C TYR A 31 12.23 3.28 -20.84
N ASP A 32 11.98 2.91 -19.59
CA ASP A 32 12.11 1.52 -19.12
C ASP A 32 11.23 0.54 -19.93
N ARG A 33 10.15 1.03 -20.55
CA ARG A 33 9.24 0.24 -21.39
C ARG A 33 9.63 0.21 -22.87
N THR A 34 10.17 1.31 -23.41
CA THR A 34 10.38 1.47 -24.86
C THR A 34 11.84 1.38 -25.28
N GLY A 35 12.78 1.64 -24.37
CA GLY A 35 14.20 1.86 -24.69
C GLY A 35 14.45 3.13 -25.51
N ASP A 36 13.48 4.03 -25.62
CA ASP A 36 13.62 5.26 -26.42
C ASP A 36 14.57 6.26 -25.76
N GLN A 37 15.77 6.40 -26.33
CA GLN A 37 16.80 7.29 -25.83
C GLN A 37 16.34 8.76 -25.80
N ALA A 38 15.49 9.20 -26.74
CA ALA A 38 15.01 10.58 -26.74
C ALA A 38 14.17 10.92 -25.50
N THR A 39 13.43 9.92 -24.99
CA THR A 39 12.67 10.01 -23.74
C THR A 39 13.60 10.08 -22.52
N LEU A 40 14.66 9.26 -22.48
CA LEU A 40 15.67 9.34 -21.41
C LEU A 40 16.39 10.69 -21.42
N ASP A 41 16.80 11.17 -22.59
CA ASP A 41 17.44 12.48 -22.75
C ASP A 41 16.52 13.62 -22.31
N ALA A 42 15.20 13.50 -22.53
CA ALA A 42 14.23 14.46 -22.02
C ALA A 42 14.16 14.45 -20.49
N ALA A 43 14.21 13.28 -19.86
CA ALA A 43 14.26 13.15 -18.41
C ALA A 43 15.55 13.76 -17.84
N VAL A 44 16.70 13.51 -18.48
CA VAL A 44 17.98 14.10 -18.11
C VAL A 44 17.94 15.63 -18.21
N ARG A 45 17.43 16.19 -19.32
CA ARG A 45 17.25 17.65 -19.44
C ARG A 45 16.34 18.23 -18.36
N ALA A 46 15.26 17.52 -18.00
CA ALA A 46 14.41 17.96 -16.90
C ALA A 46 15.16 17.95 -15.55
N ALA A 47 15.97 16.93 -15.29
CA ALA A 47 16.85 16.89 -14.12
C ALA A 47 17.91 18.01 -14.14
N ASP A 48 18.45 18.37 -15.30
CA ASP A 48 19.39 19.50 -15.46
C ASP A 48 18.77 20.82 -15.02
N THR A 49 17.47 21.02 -15.29
CA THR A 49 16.78 22.23 -14.82
C THR A 49 16.67 22.28 -13.30
N LEU A 50 16.47 21.14 -12.63
CA LEU A 50 16.45 21.05 -11.17
C LEU A 50 17.85 21.32 -10.61
N LEU A 51 18.88 20.68 -11.17
CA LEU A 51 20.28 20.90 -10.77
C LEU A 51 20.71 22.37 -10.95
N ALA A 52 20.32 23.01 -12.05
CA ALA A 52 20.62 24.41 -12.31
C ALA A 52 19.94 25.38 -11.31
N GLN A 53 18.76 25.01 -10.80
CA GLN A 53 17.96 25.81 -9.88
C GLN A 53 18.29 25.56 -8.40
N PHE A 54 18.61 24.31 -8.06
CA PHE A 54 18.67 23.81 -6.69
C PHE A 54 19.98 23.10 -6.35
N GLY A 55 20.95 23.04 -7.26
CA GLY A 55 22.28 22.47 -6.98
C GLY A 55 23.13 23.32 -6.02
N PRO A 56 24.40 22.93 -5.81
CA PRO A 56 25.32 23.64 -4.92
C PRO A 56 25.41 25.16 -5.18
N GLY A 57 25.26 25.94 -4.12
CA GLY A 57 25.28 27.41 -4.19
C GLY A 57 24.07 28.05 -4.89
N LYS A 58 23.01 27.28 -5.14
CA LYS A 58 21.74 27.76 -5.70
C LYS A 58 20.65 27.84 -4.61
N ALA A 59 19.39 27.82 -5.02
CA ALA A 59 18.28 27.90 -4.08
C ALA A 59 18.23 26.64 -3.18
N HIS A 60 17.86 26.84 -1.91
CA HIS A 60 17.74 25.77 -0.95
C HIS A 60 16.44 24.98 -1.20
N LEU A 61 16.57 23.75 -1.71
CA LEU A 61 15.43 22.92 -2.15
C LEU A 61 14.34 22.73 -1.07
N PRO A 62 14.67 22.42 0.20
CA PRO A 62 13.68 22.29 1.27
C PRO A 62 12.82 23.53 1.55
N ASP A 63 13.22 24.72 1.09
CA ASP A 63 12.44 25.96 1.28
C ASP A 63 11.32 26.15 0.26
N TYR A 64 11.14 25.19 -0.65
CA TYR A 64 10.10 25.22 -1.66
C TYR A 64 9.01 24.19 -1.34
N GLY A 65 7.77 24.62 -1.39
CA GLY A 65 6.60 23.80 -1.07
C GLY A 65 5.59 24.57 -0.23
N TYR A 66 4.52 23.91 0.17
CA TYR A 66 3.60 24.46 1.17
C TYR A 66 4.28 24.54 2.53
N GLU A 67 4.11 25.66 3.21
CA GLU A 67 4.71 25.92 4.53
C GLU A 67 4.42 24.79 5.54
N GLN A 68 3.16 24.34 5.59
CA GLN A 68 2.74 23.24 6.46
C GLN A 68 3.50 21.92 6.24
N TRP A 69 4.05 21.69 5.05
CA TRP A 69 4.75 20.45 4.68
C TRP A 69 6.27 20.56 4.75
N LYS A 70 6.80 21.75 5.12
CA LYS A 70 8.19 21.97 5.50
C LYS A 70 9.23 21.31 4.57
N GLY A 71 9.04 21.46 3.27
CA GLY A 71 9.99 20.98 2.25
C GLY A 71 9.88 19.50 1.87
N LEU A 72 8.96 18.71 2.45
CA LEU A 72 8.77 17.31 2.06
C LEU A 72 8.43 17.14 0.57
N PRO A 73 7.46 17.89 -0.02
CA PRO A 73 7.06 17.66 -1.41
C PRO A 73 8.19 17.90 -2.41
N SER A 74 8.99 18.94 -2.21
CA SER A 74 10.13 19.27 -3.08
C SER A 74 11.27 18.28 -2.91
N SER A 75 11.55 17.88 -1.68
CA SER A 75 12.61 16.92 -1.32
C SER A 75 12.37 15.52 -1.88
N SER A 76 11.10 15.14 -2.09
CA SER A 76 10.75 13.84 -2.66
C SER A 76 11.20 13.64 -4.11
N VAL A 77 11.73 14.68 -4.78
CA VAL A 77 12.38 14.56 -6.10
C VAL A 77 13.66 13.73 -6.08
N LEU A 78 14.18 13.40 -4.89
CA LEU A 78 15.33 12.51 -4.72
C LEU A 78 15.20 11.20 -5.53
N GLU A 79 14.02 10.56 -5.48
CA GLU A 79 13.79 9.26 -6.10
C GLU A 79 14.08 9.27 -7.62
N PRO A 80 13.42 10.10 -8.46
CA PRO A 80 13.72 10.11 -9.89
C PRO A 80 15.16 10.50 -10.22
N ILE A 81 15.83 11.33 -9.40
CA ILE A 81 17.24 11.68 -9.64
C ILE A 81 18.15 10.47 -9.41
N ALA A 82 17.93 9.71 -8.33
CA ALA A 82 18.66 8.46 -8.09
C ALA A 82 18.40 7.40 -9.18
N LEU A 83 17.15 7.28 -9.63
CA LEU A 83 16.79 6.36 -10.72
C LEU A 83 17.43 6.75 -12.06
N LEU A 84 17.56 8.05 -12.37
CA LEU A 84 18.26 8.48 -13.58
C LEU A 84 19.75 8.15 -13.53
N TYR A 85 20.39 8.27 -12.37
CA TYR A 85 21.77 7.80 -12.21
C TYR A 85 21.89 6.30 -12.52
N GLU A 86 20.99 5.46 -12.00
CA GLU A 86 21.00 4.01 -12.28
C GLU A 86 20.97 3.70 -13.78
N ARG A 87 20.25 4.49 -14.57
CA ARG A 87 20.04 4.27 -16.01
C ARG A 87 21.11 4.87 -16.90
N THR A 88 21.79 5.92 -16.43
CA THR A 88 22.75 6.70 -17.24
C THR A 88 24.20 6.49 -16.82
N GLY A 89 24.45 6.13 -15.55
CA GLY A 89 25.79 6.10 -14.95
C GLY A 89 26.44 7.48 -14.78
N GLU A 90 25.71 8.58 -15.01
CA GLU A 90 26.28 9.93 -14.94
C GLU A 90 26.51 10.37 -13.48
N ALA A 91 27.79 10.43 -13.07
CA ALA A 91 28.18 10.76 -11.70
C ALA A 91 27.55 12.06 -11.14
N ARG A 92 27.38 13.08 -11.98
CA ARG A 92 26.74 14.36 -11.58
C ARG A 92 25.31 14.19 -11.05
N LEU A 93 24.57 13.16 -11.50
CA LEU A 93 23.22 12.88 -11.01
C LEU A 93 23.27 12.24 -9.64
N LEU A 94 24.25 11.36 -9.39
CA LEU A 94 24.52 10.81 -8.07
C LEU A 94 24.94 11.91 -7.09
N ASP A 95 25.86 12.78 -7.50
CA ASP A 95 26.31 13.93 -6.71
C ASP A 95 25.12 14.84 -6.36
N PHE A 96 24.21 15.07 -7.32
CA PHE A 96 23.02 15.85 -7.06
C PHE A 96 22.05 15.15 -6.11
N ALA A 97 21.83 13.85 -6.23
CA ALA A 97 21.01 13.08 -5.29
C ALA A 97 21.57 13.15 -3.85
N GLN A 98 22.89 13.00 -3.70
CA GLN A 98 23.57 13.16 -2.41
C GLN A 98 23.48 14.59 -1.88
N TYR A 99 23.58 15.60 -2.76
CA TYR A 99 23.39 17.00 -2.39
C TYR A 99 21.96 17.27 -1.88
N ILE A 100 20.93 16.71 -2.53
CA ILE A 100 19.53 16.82 -2.07
C ILE A 100 19.40 16.31 -0.63
N VAL A 101 19.96 15.14 -0.34
CA VAL A 101 19.95 14.58 1.03
C VAL A 101 20.73 15.45 1.99
N GLY A 102 21.90 15.96 1.59
CA GLY A 102 22.68 16.89 2.42
C GLY A 102 21.96 18.20 2.72
N ALA A 103 21.09 18.67 1.81
CA ALA A 103 20.26 19.84 2.04
C ALA A 103 19.18 19.61 3.11
N TRP A 104 18.75 18.36 3.35
CA TRP A 104 17.77 18.05 4.42
C TRP A 104 18.28 18.40 5.82
N ASP A 105 19.59 18.45 6.02
CA ASP A 105 20.21 18.75 7.31
C ASP A 105 20.48 20.25 7.50
N GLN A 106 20.39 21.03 6.44
CA GLN A 106 20.69 22.46 6.47
C GLN A 106 19.48 23.23 7.00
N PRO A 107 19.70 24.19 7.92
CA PRO A 107 18.67 25.16 8.32
C PRO A 107 18.07 25.87 7.11
N GLY A 108 16.75 25.86 7.01
CA GLY A 108 15.98 26.57 5.99
C GLY A 108 14.94 27.51 6.58
N VAL A 109 14.29 28.28 5.71
CA VAL A 109 13.12 29.11 6.03
C VAL A 109 11.96 28.25 6.52
N LEU A 110 11.65 27.15 5.83
CA LEU A 110 10.51 26.28 6.20
C LEU A 110 10.83 25.28 7.32
N ALA A 111 12.11 24.96 7.49
CA ALA A 111 12.60 24.06 8.52
C ALA A 111 13.86 24.65 9.19
N PRO A 112 13.72 25.51 10.21
CA PRO A 112 14.85 26.23 10.83
C PRO A 112 15.92 25.34 11.47
N GLN A 113 15.60 24.08 11.81
CA GLN A 113 16.57 23.10 12.31
C GLN A 113 17.07 22.13 11.24
N GLY A 114 16.70 22.36 9.98
CA GLY A 114 16.72 21.35 8.91
C GLY A 114 15.54 20.39 9.01
N MET A 115 15.26 19.68 7.91
CA MET A 115 14.26 18.61 7.89
C MET A 115 14.67 17.39 8.72
N ARG A 116 15.98 17.11 8.79
CA ARG A 116 16.58 16.08 9.64
C ARG A 116 15.96 14.69 9.50
N LEU A 117 15.46 14.34 8.30
CA LEU A 117 14.65 13.13 8.10
C LEU A 117 15.39 11.85 8.52
N ILE A 118 16.67 11.74 8.15
CA ILE A 118 17.50 10.57 8.46
C ILE A 118 17.77 10.49 9.96
N GLN A 119 18.20 11.59 10.58
CA GLN A 119 18.57 11.62 12.00
C GLN A 119 17.36 11.36 12.89
N ASP A 120 16.21 11.96 12.56
CA ASP A 120 15.00 11.83 13.34
C ASP A 120 14.40 10.41 13.22
N ALA A 121 14.43 9.80 12.04
CA ALA A 121 14.04 8.41 11.86
C ALA A 121 14.98 7.46 12.65
N LEU A 122 16.30 7.62 12.52
CA LEU A 122 17.28 6.80 13.24
C LEU A 122 17.24 7.01 14.76
N ALA A 123 16.80 8.18 15.23
CA ALA A 123 16.55 8.44 16.65
C ALA A 123 15.24 7.78 17.16
N GLY A 124 14.50 7.09 16.30
CA GLY A 124 13.26 6.40 16.67
C GLY A 124 12.10 7.35 16.96
N LYS A 125 12.13 8.58 16.45
CA LYS A 125 10.97 9.50 16.54
C LYS A 125 9.78 8.89 15.83
N LYS A 126 8.58 9.16 16.35
CA LYS A 126 7.34 8.74 15.69
C LYS A 126 7.21 9.45 14.34
N PRO A 127 6.51 8.86 13.36
CA PRO A 127 6.21 9.55 12.10
C PRO A 127 5.54 10.92 12.30
N THR A 128 4.76 11.10 13.36
CA THR A 128 4.13 12.39 13.75
C THR A 128 5.11 13.44 14.29
N GLU A 129 6.29 13.03 14.74
CA GLU A 129 7.31 13.88 15.39
C GLU A 129 8.45 14.27 14.44
N LEU A 130 8.45 13.76 13.20
CA LEU A 130 9.30 14.25 12.11
C LEU A 130 8.88 15.68 11.73
N VAL A 131 9.70 16.34 10.89
CA VAL A 131 9.56 17.76 10.56
C VAL A 131 8.13 18.21 10.22
N ALA A 132 7.38 17.40 9.46
CA ALA A 132 5.95 17.56 9.23
C ALA A 132 5.27 16.20 9.02
N ALA A 133 4.06 15.99 9.52
CA ALA A 133 3.37 14.70 9.52
C ALA A 133 2.71 14.28 8.19
N LYS A 134 3.07 14.89 7.04
CA LYS A 134 2.47 14.59 5.73
C LYS A 134 2.80 13.16 5.30
N ALA A 135 1.86 12.25 5.46
CA ALA A 135 2.12 10.82 5.52
C ALA A 135 2.78 10.26 4.25
N TYR A 136 2.15 10.50 3.11
CA TYR A 136 2.65 10.06 1.81
C TYR A 136 4.01 10.70 1.46
N GLU A 137 4.18 12.01 1.70
CA GLU A 137 5.41 12.72 1.31
C GLU A 137 6.61 12.35 2.17
N GLN A 138 6.41 12.05 3.46
CA GLN A 138 7.45 11.44 4.27
C GLN A 138 7.93 10.15 3.61
N MET A 139 7.04 9.17 3.43
CA MET A 139 7.42 7.88 2.84
C MET A 139 8.06 8.06 1.46
N SER A 140 7.60 9.02 0.66
CA SER A 140 8.19 9.28 -0.64
C SER A 140 9.61 9.85 -0.62
N CYS A 141 10.02 10.56 0.43
CA CYS A 141 11.43 10.94 0.59
C CYS A 141 12.30 9.71 0.89
N PHE A 142 11.79 8.78 1.71
CA PHE A 142 12.50 7.56 2.08
C PHE A 142 12.53 6.52 0.95
N GLU A 143 11.55 6.51 0.04
CA GLU A 143 11.67 5.83 -1.26
C GLU A 143 12.93 6.27 -2.02
N GLY A 144 13.19 7.59 -2.05
CA GLY A 144 14.39 8.14 -2.65
C GLY A 144 15.66 7.68 -1.93
N LEU A 145 15.63 7.51 -0.61
CA LEU A 145 16.75 6.95 0.15
C LEU A 145 16.98 5.46 -0.20
N CYS A 146 15.93 4.68 -0.43
CA CYS A 146 16.07 3.29 -0.90
C CYS A 146 16.80 3.22 -2.25
N GLU A 147 16.45 4.10 -3.20
CA GLU A 147 17.15 4.16 -4.49
C GLU A 147 18.58 4.68 -4.34
N LEU A 148 18.80 5.69 -3.51
CA LEU A 148 20.15 6.19 -3.25
C LEU A 148 21.04 5.16 -2.56
N TYR A 149 20.48 4.30 -1.69
CA TYR A 149 21.20 3.16 -1.12
C TYR A 149 21.70 2.20 -2.21
N ARG A 150 20.87 1.88 -3.22
CA ARG A 150 21.30 1.04 -4.34
C ARG A 150 22.45 1.65 -5.12
N GLY A 151 22.39 2.96 -5.36
CA GLY A 151 23.42 3.68 -6.11
C GLY A 151 24.74 3.89 -5.35
N THR A 152 24.71 3.90 -4.01
CA THR A 152 25.87 4.30 -3.18
C THR A 152 26.42 3.20 -2.27
N GLY A 153 25.61 2.21 -1.91
CA GLY A 153 25.91 1.26 -0.84
C GLY A 153 25.90 1.87 0.58
N ASN A 154 25.57 3.16 0.75
CA ASN A 154 25.59 3.81 2.07
C ASN A 154 24.42 3.32 2.93
N ARG A 155 24.74 2.45 3.90
CA ARG A 155 23.74 1.76 4.72
C ARG A 155 22.85 2.68 5.55
N GLN A 156 23.32 3.89 5.89
CA GLN A 156 22.53 4.87 6.64
C GLN A 156 21.19 5.20 5.96
N TYR A 157 21.15 5.19 4.61
CA TYR A 157 19.93 5.45 3.86
C TYR A 157 18.90 4.33 4.01
N LEU A 158 19.33 3.07 3.94
CA LEU A 158 18.46 1.92 4.18
C LEU A 158 18.02 1.85 5.64
N ASP A 159 18.94 2.07 6.59
CA ASP A 159 18.61 2.01 8.01
C ASP A 159 17.59 3.10 8.41
N ALA A 160 17.67 4.29 7.80
CA ALA A 160 16.67 5.33 7.99
C ALA A 160 15.29 4.96 7.42
N ALA A 161 15.26 4.35 6.22
CA ALA A 161 14.01 3.85 5.61
C ALA A 161 13.37 2.73 6.45
N LEU A 162 14.18 1.80 6.95
CA LEU A 162 13.73 0.79 7.90
C LEU A 162 13.18 1.43 9.17
N ALA A 163 13.90 2.37 9.78
CA ALA A 163 13.47 3.03 11.01
C ALA A 163 12.14 3.78 10.85
N LEU A 164 11.94 4.50 9.73
CA LEU A 164 10.64 5.09 9.43
C LEU A 164 9.55 4.02 9.31
N ALA A 165 9.81 2.95 8.55
CA ALA A 165 8.83 1.89 8.32
C ALA A 165 8.46 1.16 9.63
N GLU A 166 9.42 0.91 10.53
CA GLU A 166 9.15 0.41 11.88
C GLU A 166 8.24 1.39 12.67
N GLY A 167 8.52 2.69 12.56
CA GLY A 167 7.68 3.73 13.15
C GLY A 167 6.23 3.66 12.65
N VAL A 168 6.04 3.53 11.32
CA VAL A 168 4.71 3.39 10.70
C VAL A 168 4.00 2.11 11.15
N LEU A 169 4.68 0.95 11.14
CA LEU A 169 4.14 -0.32 11.64
C LEU A 169 3.69 -0.23 13.10
N LYS A 170 4.47 0.46 13.93
CA LYS A 170 4.24 0.57 15.36
C LYS A 170 3.11 1.53 15.70
N HIS A 171 3.04 2.67 15.02
CA HIS A 171 2.19 3.80 15.41
C HIS A 171 0.98 4.04 14.50
N GLU A 172 1.09 3.70 13.22
CA GLU A 172 0.13 4.17 12.21
C GLU A 172 -0.63 3.03 11.53
N VAL A 173 -0.04 1.83 11.36
CA VAL A 173 -0.75 0.71 10.71
C VAL A 173 -1.98 0.28 11.51
N THR A 174 -3.13 0.38 10.84
CA THR A 174 -4.45 -0.04 11.30
C THR A 174 -4.76 -1.46 10.83
N LEU A 175 -5.97 -1.93 11.16
CA LEU A 175 -6.55 -3.17 10.69
C LEU A 175 -6.48 -3.34 9.16
N ILE A 176 -6.66 -2.27 8.39
CA ILE A 176 -6.80 -2.33 6.91
C ILE A 176 -5.60 -1.74 6.15
N GLY A 177 -4.61 -1.13 6.83
CA GLY A 177 -3.50 -0.43 6.19
C GLY A 177 -2.98 0.79 7.00
N PRO A 178 -2.09 1.64 6.45
CA PRO A 178 -1.50 2.77 7.15
C PRO A 178 -2.55 3.85 7.46
N GLY A 179 -2.77 4.12 8.73
CA GLY A 179 -3.76 5.09 9.22
C GLY A 179 -3.28 6.52 9.00
N SER A 180 -4.06 7.30 8.25
CA SER A 180 -3.88 8.75 8.17
C SER A 180 -5.19 9.48 8.48
N SER A 181 -5.11 10.73 8.94
CA SER A 181 -6.26 11.62 9.13
C SER A 181 -5.90 12.97 8.53
N GLY A 182 -6.76 13.51 7.66
CA GLY A 182 -6.43 14.73 6.91
C GLY A 182 -5.11 14.64 6.15
N GLU A 183 -4.78 13.46 5.62
CA GLU A 183 -3.54 13.16 4.90
C GLU A 183 -2.25 13.18 5.76
N GLN A 184 -2.41 13.18 7.10
CA GLN A 184 -1.31 13.22 8.07
C GLN A 184 -1.26 11.95 8.94
N TRP A 185 -0.07 11.61 9.42
CA TRP A 185 0.09 10.69 10.54
C TRP A 185 -0.57 11.25 11.79
N PHE A 186 -1.18 10.39 12.60
CA PHE A 186 -2.01 10.85 13.72
C PHE A 186 -2.13 9.86 14.89
N GLU A 187 -1.24 8.85 14.95
CA GLU A 187 -1.36 7.65 15.81
C GLU A 187 -2.52 6.75 15.36
N GLY A 188 -2.58 6.48 14.05
CA GLY A 188 -3.66 5.75 13.40
C GLY A 188 -3.94 4.38 14.03
N LYS A 189 -2.92 3.67 14.51
CA LYS A 189 -3.09 2.36 15.16
C LYS A 189 -3.95 2.44 16.42
N LEU A 190 -3.74 3.47 17.25
CA LEU A 190 -4.50 3.64 18.50
C LEU A 190 -5.90 4.21 18.22
N LYS A 191 -6.00 5.17 17.29
CA LYS A 191 -7.25 5.90 17.02
C LYS A 191 -8.18 5.24 16.00
N GLN A 192 -7.83 4.07 15.48
CA GLN A 192 -8.56 3.43 14.37
C GLN A 192 -10.03 3.06 14.64
N THR A 193 -10.47 3.13 15.90
CA THR A 193 -11.85 2.81 16.31
C THR A 193 -12.74 4.05 16.52
N GLU A 194 -12.18 5.24 16.35
CA GLU A 194 -12.86 6.54 16.47
C GLU A 194 -13.38 7.02 15.11
N ALA A 195 -14.26 8.03 15.12
CA ALA A 195 -14.57 8.78 13.91
C ALA A 195 -13.34 9.62 13.51
N MET A 196 -12.92 9.50 12.26
CA MET A 196 -11.70 10.11 11.74
C MET A 196 -12.07 11.11 10.66
N TYR A 197 -11.46 12.29 10.72
CA TYR A 197 -11.57 13.28 9.66
C TYR A 197 -10.72 12.84 8.45
N LYS A 198 -11.35 12.63 7.30
CA LYS A 198 -10.64 12.28 6.04
C LYS A 198 -9.66 11.11 6.23
N PRO A 199 -10.16 9.91 6.58
CA PRO A 199 -9.34 8.78 6.97
C PRO A 199 -8.61 8.15 5.78
N MET A 200 -7.39 7.70 6.02
CA MET A 200 -6.66 6.72 5.21
C MET A 200 -6.69 7.06 3.72
N GLU A 201 -5.89 8.07 3.37
CA GLU A 201 -5.74 8.54 2.00
C GLU A 201 -5.18 7.42 1.09
N VAL A 202 -5.70 7.31 -0.14
CA VAL A 202 -5.22 6.31 -1.12
C VAL A 202 -3.72 6.48 -1.44
N CYS A 203 -3.22 7.71 -1.57
CA CYS A 203 -1.80 7.97 -1.80
C CYS A 203 -0.90 7.42 -0.68
N VAL A 204 -1.37 7.47 0.57
CA VAL A 204 -0.65 6.92 1.73
C VAL A 204 -0.59 5.40 1.62
N THR A 205 -1.71 4.75 1.32
CA THR A 205 -1.76 3.29 1.10
C THR A 205 -0.85 2.86 -0.07
N ALA A 206 -0.93 3.54 -1.21
CA ALA A 206 -0.13 3.23 -2.39
C ALA A 206 1.38 3.37 -2.13
N THR A 207 1.77 4.41 -1.40
CA THR A 207 3.19 4.70 -1.13
C THR A 207 3.74 3.81 -0.02
N TRP A 208 2.91 3.41 0.96
CA TRP A 208 3.28 2.37 1.92
C TRP A 208 3.53 1.03 1.24
N MET A 209 2.65 0.60 0.34
CA MET A 209 2.86 -0.62 -0.45
C MET A 209 4.16 -0.55 -1.27
N LYS A 210 4.45 0.62 -1.84
CA LYS A 210 5.69 0.86 -2.58
C LYS A 210 6.93 0.77 -1.69
N LEU A 211 6.89 1.38 -0.50
CA LEU A 211 7.98 1.32 0.49
C LEU A 211 8.21 -0.08 1.01
N CYS A 212 7.15 -0.80 1.38
CA CYS A 212 7.27 -2.21 1.71
C CYS A 212 7.88 -3.01 0.55
N TYR A 213 7.53 -2.71 -0.71
CA TYR A 213 8.15 -3.39 -1.85
C TYR A 213 9.65 -3.08 -2.00
N GLN A 214 10.08 -1.84 -1.76
CA GLN A 214 11.50 -1.52 -1.72
C GLN A 214 12.23 -2.29 -0.63
N LEU A 215 11.68 -2.29 0.58
CA LEU A 215 12.27 -2.97 1.73
C LEU A 215 12.29 -4.49 1.52
N LEU A 216 11.23 -5.07 0.95
CA LEU A 216 11.21 -6.46 0.52
C LEU A 216 12.38 -6.79 -0.42
N ARG A 217 12.63 -5.96 -1.44
CA ARG A 217 13.74 -6.16 -2.38
C ARG A 217 15.12 -5.97 -1.75
N LEU A 218 15.24 -5.10 -0.75
CA LEU A 218 16.51 -4.74 -0.11
C LEU A 218 16.88 -5.66 1.04
N THR A 219 15.90 -6.27 1.71
CA THR A 219 16.13 -7.10 2.90
C THR A 219 15.71 -8.55 2.73
N GLY A 220 14.82 -8.85 1.78
CA GLY A 220 14.26 -10.19 1.59
C GLY A 220 13.33 -10.65 2.72
N GLU A 221 12.90 -9.77 3.62
CA GLU A 221 12.07 -10.16 4.77
C GLU A 221 10.58 -10.31 4.40
N ALA A 222 9.97 -11.44 4.78
CA ALA A 222 8.58 -11.79 4.45
C ALA A 222 7.55 -10.80 5.00
N ARG A 223 7.85 -10.15 6.14
CA ARG A 223 6.95 -9.17 6.78
C ARG A 223 6.60 -7.98 5.88
N TRP A 224 7.48 -7.62 4.95
CA TRP A 224 7.18 -6.54 4.01
C TRP A 224 6.15 -6.98 2.98
N ALA A 225 6.26 -8.22 2.47
CA ALA A 225 5.24 -8.81 1.60
C ALA A 225 3.90 -9.04 2.34
N GLU A 226 3.95 -9.40 3.63
CA GLU A 226 2.77 -9.50 4.50
C GLU A 226 1.99 -8.18 4.56
N GLU A 227 2.70 -7.06 4.72
CA GLU A 227 2.06 -5.75 4.75
C GLU A 227 1.51 -5.34 3.39
N ILE A 228 2.19 -5.68 2.29
CA ILE A 228 1.63 -5.42 0.96
C ILE A 228 0.36 -6.26 0.73
N GLU A 229 0.34 -7.52 1.18
CA GLU A 229 -0.84 -8.40 1.13
C GLU A 229 -2.01 -7.84 1.94
N ARG A 230 -1.77 -7.40 3.18
CA ARG A 230 -2.79 -6.76 4.03
C ARG A 230 -3.42 -5.56 3.32
N ASN A 231 -2.60 -4.71 2.71
CA ASN A 231 -3.10 -3.52 2.03
C ASN A 231 -3.84 -3.87 0.73
N LEU A 232 -3.32 -4.84 -0.06
CA LEU A 232 -3.95 -5.30 -1.29
C LEU A 232 -5.39 -5.78 -1.05
N TYR A 233 -5.57 -6.69 -0.09
CA TYR A 233 -6.87 -7.33 0.18
C TYR A 233 -7.78 -6.52 1.10
N ASN A 234 -7.34 -5.35 1.56
CA ASN A 234 -8.15 -4.43 2.34
C ASN A 234 -8.15 -3.03 1.71
N ALA A 235 -7.41 -2.06 2.25
CA ALA A 235 -7.54 -0.66 1.85
C ALA A 235 -7.40 -0.41 0.34
N MET A 236 -6.43 -1.04 -0.35
CA MET A 236 -6.13 -0.73 -1.74
C MET A 236 -7.28 -1.07 -2.69
N THR A 237 -7.72 -2.33 -2.74
CA THR A 237 -8.82 -2.74 -3.63
C THR A 237 -10.15 -2.11 -3.24
N ALA A 238 -10.34 -1.81 -1.96
CA ALA A 238 -11.55 -1.17 -1.44
C ALA A 238 -11.71 0.30 -1.90
N THR A 239 -10.65 0.92 -2.43
CA THR A 239 -10.69 2.30 -2.93
C THR A 239 -11.09 2.41 -4.40
N GLN A 240 -11.19 1.29 -5.12
CA GLN A 240 -11.58 1.25 -6.52
C GLN A 240 -13.10 1.07 -6.66
N MET A 241 -13.73 1.81 -7.58
CA MET A 241 -15.11 1.49 -7.97
C MET A 241 -15.17 0.11 -8.66
N PRO A 242 -16.27 -0.66 -8.55
CA PRO A 242 -16.38 -2.00 -9.15
C PRO A 242 -16.12 -2.05 -10.67
N ASP A 243 -16.44 -0.97 -11.39
CA ASP A 243 -16.21 -0.83 -12.83
C ASP A 243 -14.78 -0.35 -13.18
N GLY A 244 -13.95 -0.09 -12.18
CA GLY A 244 -12.59 0.42 -12.32
C GLY A 244 -12.47 1.86 -12.83
N ARG A 245 -13.59 2.57 -13.07
CA ARG A 245 -13.57 3.87 -13.75
C ARG A 245 -13.13 5.02 -12.86
N TRP A 246 -13.29 4.87 -11.55
CA TRP A 246 -12.98 5.90 -10.57
C TRP A 246 -12.54 5.30 -9.24
N TRP A 247 -12.09 6.18 -8.33
CA TRP A 247 -11.49 5.81 -7.06
C TRP A 247 -11.97 6.75 -5.95
N ALA A 248 -11.90 6.29 -4.70
CA ALA A 248 -12.07 7.11 -3.52
C ALA A 248 -10.83 7.97 -3.24
N PHE A 249 -10.98 9.01 -2.43
CA PHE A 249 -9.83 9.72 -1.85
C PHE A 249 -9.48 9.15 -0.47
N PHE A 250 -10.50 8.85 0.34
CA PHE A 250 -10.41 8.42 1.72
C PHE A 250 -11.25 7.15 1.95
N VAL A 251 -10.68 6.16 2.63
CA VAL A 251 -11.37 4.89 2.95
C VAL A 251 -10.99 4.43 4.36
N GLY A 252 -11.87 4.69 5.32
CA GLY A 252 -11.72 4.19 6.69
C GLY A 252 -12.33 2.79 6.91
N PRO A 253 -12.10 2.18 8.08
CA PRO A 253 -12.68 0.88 8.45
C PRO A 253 -14.20 0.91 8.69
N ASN A 254 -14.79 2.10 8.84
CA ASN A 254 -16.22 2.32 9.02
C ASN A 254 -16.69 3.46 8.11
N GLY A 255 -17.97 3.47 7.73
CA GLY A 255 -18.59 4.56 6.99
C GLY A 255 -19.19 4.10 5.67
N GLU A 256 -18.85 4.80 4.59
CA GLU A 256 -19.41 4.57 3.25
C GLU A 256 -18.37 4.84 2.16
N ARG A 257 -18.59 4.36 0.94
CA ARG A 257 -17.67 4.61 -0.19
C ARG A 257 -18.02 5.91 -0.90
N VAL A 258 -17.04 6.79 -1.06
CA VAL A 258 -17.24 8.13 -1.63
C VAL A 258 -16.27 8.37 -2.79
N PRO A 259 -16.77 8.75 -3.99
CA PRO A 259 -15.89 9.11 -5.10
C PRO A 259 -14.93 10.24 -4.74
N SER A 260 -13.70 10.15 -5.22
CA SER A 260 -12.75 11.26 -5.14
C SER A 260 -13.28 12.45 -5.92
N VAL A 261 -13.03 13.66 -5.42
CA VAL A 261 -13.33 14.90 -6.14
C VAL A 261 -12.24 15.19 -7.18
N VAL A 262 -12.54 16.03 -8.17
CA VAL A 262 -11.53 16.62 -9.05
C VAL A 262 -10.84 17.76 -8.31
N HIS A 263 -9.52 17.69 -8.16
CA HIS A 263 -8.69 18.78 -7.60
C HIS A 263 -8.01 19.60 -8.70
N HIS A 264 -7.80 19.02 -9.88
CA HIS A 264 -7.10 19.63 -11.01
C HIS A 264 -8.02 19.62 -12.23
N ASP A 265 -8.68 20.75 -12.49
CA ASP A 265 -9.68 20.88 -13.55
C ASP A 265 -9.07 20.80 -14.96
N ASP A 266 -7.80 21.14 -15.13
CA ASP A 266 -7.09 21.02 -16.41
C ASP A 266 -7.02 19.55 -16.87
N VAL A 267 -6.70 18.62 -15.96
CA VAL A 267 -6.62 17.18 -16.24
C VAL A 267 -7.86 16.39 -15.84
N GLY A 268 -8.77 16.98 -15.07
CA GLY A 268 -10.02 16.35 -14.62
C GLY A 268 -9.82 15.25 -13.56
N LEU A 269 -8.76 15.35 -12.75
CA LEU A 269 -8.33 14.29 -11.82
C LEU A 269 -7.91 14.84 -10.44
N SER A 270 -7.56 13.93 -9.54
CA SER A 270 -6.89 14.17 -8.26
C SER A 270 -5.75 13.17 -8.09
N CYS A 271 -4.86 13.42 -7.13
CA CYS A 271 -3.72 12.55 -6.82
C CYS A 271 -4.15 11.10 -6.52
N CYS A 272 -5.24 10.89 -5.79
CA CYS A 272 -5.69 9.55 -5.38
C CYS A 272 -6.20 8.71 -6.58
N ILE A 273 -6.85 9.34 -7.56
CA ILE A 273 -7.37 8.65 -8.75
C ILE A 273 -6.25 8.05 -9.60
N VAL A 274 -5.08 8.70 -9.62
CA VAL A 274 -3.89 8.19 -10.32
C VAL A 274 -2.96 7.38 -9.42
N SER A 275 -3.08 7.51 -8.10
CA SER A 275 -2.27 6.75 -7.14
C SER A 275 -2.83 5.37 -6.85
N GLY A 276 -4.15 5.21 -6.80
CA GLY A 276 -4.83 3.92 -6.63
C GLY A 276 -4.37 2.89 -7.67
N PRO A 277 -4.50 3.16 -8.99
CA PRO A 277 -4.00 2.27 -10.02
C PRO A 277 -2.51 1.98 -9.89
N ARG A 278 -1.68 2.97 -9.57
CA ARG A 278 -0.23 2.76 -9.38
C ARG A 278 0.07 1.80 -8.23
N GLY A 279 -0.62 1.96 -7.10
CA GLY A 279 -0.50 1.06 -5.94
C GLY A 279 -0.97 -0.36 -6.26
N LEU A 280 -2.15 -0.48 -6.89
CA LEU A 280 -2.70 -1.78 -7.31
C LEU A 280 -1.77 -2.51 -8.30
N MET A 281 -1.19 -1.78 -9.25
CA MET A 281 -0.32 -2.33 -10.29
C MET A 281 1.10 -2.65 -9.81
N LEU A 282 1.41 -2.44 -8.53
CA LEU A 282 2.60 -3.05 -7.91
C LEU A 282 2.42 -4.57 -7.75
N THR A 283 1.18 -5.08 -7.71
CA THR A 283 0.87 -6.47 -7.38
C THR A 283 1.66 -7.50 -8.17
N PRO A 284 1.69 -7.46 -9.52
CA PRO A 284 2.46 -8.43 -10.28
C PRO A 284 3.98 -8.38 -10.00
N LYS A 285 4.52 -7.23 -9.58
CA LYS A 285 5.96 -7.05 -9.35
C LYS A 285 6.46 -7.73 -8.08
N TRP A 286 5.63 -7.79 -7.04
CA TRP A 286 6.00 -8.41 -5.78
C TRP A 286 5.43 -9.82 -5.64
N ALA A 287 4.36 -10.18 -6.34
CA ALA A 287 3.68 -11.48 -6.21
C ALA A 287 4.62 -12.67 -6.40
N ALA A 288 5.48 -12.63 -7.42
CA ALA A 288 6.55 -13.59 -7.64
C ALA A 288 7.75 -12.89 -8.28
N GLY A 289 8.95 -13.38 -7.99
CA GLY A 289 10.20 -12.77 -8.43
C GLY A 289 11.38 -13.72 -8.32
N THR A 290 12.58 -13.14 -8.31
CA THR A 290 13.84 -13.89 -8.29
C THR A 290 14.75 -13.37 -7.17
N SER A 291 15.59 -14.26 -6.65
CA SER A 291 16.76 -13.94 -5.83
C SER A 291 18.02 -14.47 -6.51
N ALA A 292 19.18 -14.33 -5.86
CA ALA A 292 20.41 -14.92 -6.36
C ALA A 292 20.38 -16.47 -6.33
N GLU A 293 19.57 -17.05 -5.43
CA GLU A 293 19.47 -18.48 -5.16
C GLU A 293 18.38 -19.18 -5.98
N GLY A 294 17.40 -18.43 -6.51
CA GLY A 294 16.33 -18.99 -7.32
C GLY A 294 15.06 -18.14 -7.39
N LEU A 295 13.91 -18.78 -7.25
CA LEU A 295 12.59 -18.18 -7.42
C LEU A 295 11.97 -17.85 -6.07
N VAL A 296 11.24 -16.74 -6.01
CA VAL A 296 10.53 -16.30 -4.80
C VAL A 296 9.05 -16.13 -5.13
N VAL A 297 8.18 -16.69 -4.29
CA VAL A 297 6.74 -16.55 -4.38
C VAL A 297 6.23 -15.90 -3.10
N ASN A 298 5.62 -14.73 -3.25
CA ASN A 298 5.06 -13.94 -2.16
C ASN A 298 3.53 -14.00 -2.13
N LEU A 299 2.86 -14.14 -3.27
CA LEU A 299 1.39 -14.12 -3.36
C LEU A 299 0.87 -15.36 -4.08
N TYR A 300 -0.26 -15.88 -3.61
CA TYR A 300 -0.85 -17.15 -4.05
C TYR A 300 -2.15 -16.96 -4.86
N ALA A 301 -2.41 -15.73 -5.33
CA ALA A 301 -3.58 -15.42 -6.15
C ALA A 301 -3.56 -16.26 -7.47
N PRO A 302 -4.73 -16.67 -7.99
CA PRO A 302 -4.80 -17.43 -9.22
C PRO A 302 -4.20 -16.65 -10.40
N GLY A 303 -3.38 -17.31 -11.20
CA GLY A 303 -2.66 -16.66 -12.30
C GLY A 303 -1.42 -17.43 -12.74
N GLN A 304 -0.52 -16.74 -13.44
CA GLN A 304 0.71 -17.32 -13.96
C GLN A 304 1.89 -16.36 -13.79
N ALA A 305 3.08 -16.90 -13.55
CA ALA A 305 4.34 -16.16 -13.55
C ALA A 305 5.35 -16.85 -14.47
N SER A 306 6.16 -16.06 -15.17
CA SER A 306 7.29 -16.54 -15.98
C SER A 306 8.55 -15.83 -15.50
N LEU A 307 9.51 -16.59 -14.99
CA LEU A 307 10.67 -16.06 -14.29
C LEU A 307 11.95 -16.74 -14.79
N PRO A 308 13.08 -16.03 -14.90
CA PRO A 308 14.35 -16.66 -15.20
C PRO A 308 14.84 -17.47 -13.99
N THR A 309 15.31 -18.69 -14.24
CA THR A 309 16.04 -19.50 -13.24
C THR A 309 17.51 -19.05 -13.14
N PRO A 310 18.25 -19.45 -12.10
CA PRO A 310 19.69 -19.18 -11.99
C PRO A 310 20.51 -19.67 -13.20
N GLY A 311 20.10 -20.79 -13.80
CA GLY A 311 20.68 -21.37 -15.02
C GLY A 311 20.26 -20.66 -16.32
N GLY A 312 19.42 -19.63 -16.24
CA GLY A 312 19.05 -18.76 -17.36
C GLY A 312 17.91 -19.28 -18.25
N GLN A 313 17.29 -20.41 -17.93
CA GLN A 313 16.04 -20.83 -18.61
C GLN A 313 14.82 -20.16 -17.96
N THR A 314 13.67 -20.26 -18.62
CA THR A 314 12.40 -19.74 -18.06
C THR A 314 11.68 -20.83 -17.29
N ALA A 315 11.34 -20.54 -16.03
CA ALA A 315 10.39 -21.29 -15.24
C ALA A 315 8.99 -20.70 -15.40
N HIS A 316 7.99 -21.54 -15.63
CA HIS A 316 6.59 -21.13 -15.63
C HIS A 316 5.91 -21.68 -14.37
N LEU A 317 5.30 -20.78 -13.59
CA LEU A 317 4.53 -21.10 -12.40
C LEU A 317 3.05 -20.85 -12.72
N GLN A 318 2.22 -21.88 -12.63
CA GLN A 318 0.76 -21.78 -12.73
C GLN A 318 0.16 -21.90 -11.34
N PHE A 319 -0.63 -20.91 -10.92
CA PHE A 319 -1.28 -20.83 -9.62
C PHE A 319 -2.78 -21.12 -9.78
N ASP A 320 -3.22 -22.24 -9.20
CA ASP A 320 -4.61 -22.68 -9.21
C ASP A 320 -5.21 -22.61 -7.80
N GLY A 321 -6.43 -22.09 -7.68
CA GLY A 321 -7.12 -21.94 -6.40
C GLY A 321 -7.97 -20.67 -6.37
N ASN A 322 -8.37 -20.27 -5.17
CA ASN A 322 -9.13 -19.03 -4.95
C ASN A 322 -8.60 -18.26 -3.74
N TYR A 323 -7.27 -18.20 -3.58
CA TYR A 323 -6.64 -17.44 -2.52
C TYR A 323 -7.00 -15.94 -2.61
N PRO A 324 -7.32 -15.26 -1.50
CA PRO A 324 -7.23 -15.70 -0.10
C PRO A 324 -8.58 -16.23 0.45
N PHE A 325 -9.54 -16.53 -0.42
CA PHE A 325 -10.90 -16.94 -0.04
C PHE A 325 -11.04 -18.46 0.13
N ALA A 326 -10.16 -19.25 -0.49
CA ALA A 326 -10.02 -20.69 -0.29
C ALA A 326 -8.66 -21.05 0.33
N GLU A 327 -8.65 -22.11 1.15
CA GLU A 327 -7.48 -22.52 1.94
C GLU A 327 -6.37 -23.11 1.09
N GLN A 328 -6.70 -23.80 -0.01
CA GLN A 328 -5.73 -24.52 -0.82
C GLN A 328 -5.36 -23.75 -2.09
N THR A 329 -4.05 -23.62 -2.31
CA THR A 329 -3.46 -23.21 -3.59
C THR A 329 -2.56 -24.31 -4.12
N THR A 330 -2.67 -24.60 -5.41
CA THR A 330 -1.76 -25.51 -6.12
C THR A 330 -0.89 -24.69 -7.06
N ILE A 331 0.42 -24.90 -7.00
CA ILE A 331 1.39 -24.29 -7.90
C ILE A 331 1.99 -25.42 -8.75
N ARG A 332 1.90 -25.30 -10.07
CA ARG A 332 2.55 -26.22 -11.02
C ARG A 332 3.74 -25.53 -11.64
N LEU A 333 4.89 -26.19 -11.59
CA LEU A 333 6.12 -25.73 -12.19
C LEU A 333 6.33 -26.43 -13.55
N SER A 334 6.57 -25.64 -14.58
CA SER A 334 7.05 -26.14 -15.87
C SER A 334 8.44 -25.62 -16.18
N LEU A 335 9.29 -26.53 -16.65
CA LEU A 335 10.71 -26.32 -16.94
C LEU A 335 11.11 -27.07 -18.20
N ALA A 336 11.94 -26.47 -19.06
CA ALA A 336 12.42 -27.14 -20.26
C ALA A 336 13.40 -28.29 -19.93
N ARG A 337 14.21 -28.12 -18.88
CA ARG A 337 15.17 -29.11 -18.39
C ARG A 337 15.20 -29.08 -16.86
N PRO A 338 15.46 -30.22 -16.18
CA PRO A 338 15.64 -30.22 -14.75
C PRO A 338 16.80 -29.33 -14.30
N GLU A 339 16.61 -28.57 -13.22
CA GLU A 339 17.60 -27.61 -12.72
C GLU A 339 17.56 -27.52 -11.18
N PRO A 340 18.72 -27.53 -10.49
CA PRO A 340 18.78 -27.30 -9.06
C PRO A 340 18.71 -25.81 -8.73
N PHE A 341 17.73 -25.40 -7.92
CA PHE A 341 17.63 -24.04 -7.41
C PHE A 341 16.72 -23.96 -6.16
N GLU A 342 16.75 -22.81 -5.47
CA GLU A 342 15.83 -22.51 -4.37
C GLU A 342 14.47 -22.04 -4.88
N LEU A 343 13.38 -22.65 -4.40
CA LEU A 343 12.06 -22.02 -4.46
C LEU A 343 11.68 -21.56 -3.05
N ALA A 344 11.66 -20.25 -2.82
CA ALA A 344 11.25 -19.64 -1.56
C ALA A 344 9.76 -19.28 -1.61
N LEU A 345 8.96 -19.87 -0.71
CA LEU A 345 7.51 -19.66 -0.61
C LEU A 345 7.18 -18.95 0.70
N ARG A 346 6.59 -17.75 0.64
CA ARG A 346 6.18 -17.02 1.85
C ARG A 346 5.13 -17.80 2.64
N ILE A 347 5.37 -18.07 3.91
CA ILE A 347 4.38 -18.66 4.81
C ILE A 347 3.74 -17.52 5.60
N PRO A 348 2.45 -17.19 5.37
CA PRO A 348 1.84 -15.99 5.96
C PRO A 348 1.84 -16.00 7.48
N ALA A 349 2.13 -14.84 8.10
CA ALA A 349 2.20 -14.74 9.55
C ALA A 349 0.82 -14.89 10.22
N TRP A 350 -0.26 -14.55 9.51
CA TRP A 350 -1.63 -14.74 10.01
C TRP A 350 -2.08 -16.21 10.04
N SER A 351 -1.43 -17.12 9.28
CA SER A 351 -1.84 -18.53 9.21
C SER A 351 -1.23 -19.30 10.38
N HIS A 352 -2.07 -19.73 11.34
CA HIS A 352 -1.58 -20.46 12.52
C HIS A 352 -1.21 -21.91 12.21
N THR A 353 -1.93 -22.54 11.29
CA THR A 353 -1.65 -23.89 10.80
C THR A 353 -1.49 -23.82 9.29
N THR A 354 -0.27 -24.03 8.79
CA THR A 354 0.01 -24.10 7.37
C THR A 354 0.54 -25.48 7.02
N ARG A 355 0.06 -26.03 5.91
CA ARG A 355 0.61 -27.26 5.33
C ARG A 355 1.19 -26.96 3.97
N LEU A 356 2.39 -27.44 3.71
CA LEU A 356 3.06 -27.33 2.43
C LEU A 356 3.52 -28.72 2.00
N THR A 357 3.22 -29.09 0.75
CA THR A 357 3.72 -30.33 0.15
C THR A 357 4.34 -30.08 -1.21
N VAL A 358 5.35 -30.87 -1.56
CA VAL A 358 5.93 -30.94 -2.90
C VAL A 358 5.83 -32.37 -3.38
N ASN A 359 5.10 -32.60 -4.47
CA ASN A 359 4.80 -33.93 -5.00
C ASN A 359 4.25 -34.88 -3.91
N GLY A 360 3.41 -34.35 -3.01
CA GLY A 360 2.81 -35.09 -1.89
C GLY A 360 3.69 -35.21 -0.63
N ALA A 361 4.97 -34.84 -0.68
CA ALA A 361 5.87 -34.89 0.49
C ALA A 361 5.82 -33.59 1.28
N GLU A 362 5.57 -33.68 2.60
CA GLU A 362 5.48 -32.52 3.49
C GLU A 362 6.79 -31.74 3.61
N GLN A 363 6.67 -30.42 3.71
CA GLN A 363 7.79 -29.49 3.84
C GLN A 363 7.63 -28.61 5.09
N PRO A 364 8.72 -28.11 5.68
CA PRO A 364 8.67 -27.15 6.78
C PRO A 364 7.94 -25.85 6.39
N THR A 365 7.16 -25.30 7.33
CA THR A 365 6.39 -24.06 7.15
C THR A 365 6.75 -23.05 8.24
N PRO A 366 7.88 -22.31 8.11
CA PRO A 366 8.27 -21.31 9.09
C PRO A 366 7.31 -20.11 9.04
N ARG A 367 6.36 -20.07 9.97
CA ARG A 367 5.31 -19.04 10.02
C ARG A 367 5.90 -17.63 10.03
N GLY A 368 5.44 -16.77 9.11
CA GLY A 368 5.90 -15.39 8.98
C GLY A 368 7.25 -15.23 8.28
N ASP A 369 7.78 -16.30 7.69
CA ASP A 369 9.03 -16.32 6.94
C ASP A 369 8.85 -17.15 5.64
N TYR A 370 9.94 -17.47 4.93
CA TYR A 370 9.92 -18.27 3.72
C TYR A 370 10.25 -19.74 3.99
N ALA A 371 9.42 -20.64 3.47
CA ALA A 371 9.81 -22.03 3.25
C ALA A 371 10.78 -22.08 2.07
N ARG A 372 12.07 -22.32 2.35
CA ARG A 372 13.13 -22.36 1.35
C ARG A 372 13.36 -23.80 0.89
N LEU A 373 12.96 -24.10 -0.33
CA LEU A 373 13.00 -25.45 -0.90
C LEU A 373 14.17 -25.58 -1.87
N GLN A 374 15.26 -26.18 -1.41
CA GLN A 374 16.44 -26.48 -2.23
C GLN A 374 16.30 -27.87 -2.86
N ARG A 375 16.06 -27.92 -4.17
CA ARG A 375 15.73 -29.18 -4.89
C ARG A 375 16.25 -29.15 -6.32
N LEU A 376 16.42 -30.34 -6.90
CA LEU A 376 16.43 -30.49 -8.36
C LEU A 376 14.96 -30.44 -8.82
N TRP A 377 14.58 -29.32 -9.41
CA TRP A 377 13.23 -29.11 -9.94
C TRP A 377 13.13 -29.65 -11.36
N GLN A 378 11.98 -30.20 -11.71
CA GLN A 378 11.69 -30.75 -13.03
C GLN A 378 10.29 -30.36 -13.50
N ASP A 379 10.04 -30.57 -14.80
CA ASP A 379 8.72 -30.31 -15.38
C ASP A 379 7.62 -31.12 -14.68
N GLY A 380 6.51 -30.46 -14.38
CA GLY A 380 5.35 -31.07 -13.75
C GLY A 380 5.41 -31.18 -12.23
N ASP A 381 6.50 -30.70 -11.59
CA ASP A 381 6.56 -30.61 -10.13
C ASP A 381 5.39 -29.78 -9.59
N GLN A 382 4.73 -30.32 -8.57
CA GLN A 382 3.55 -29.75 -7.96
C GLN A 382 3.83 -29.36 -6.52
N ILE A 383 3.53 -28.11 -6.18
CA ILE A 383 3.53 -27.59 -4.82
C ILE A 383 2.08 -27.35 -4.40
N VAL A 384 1.69 -27.81 -3.21
CA VAL A 384 0.36 -27.53 -2.64
C VAL A 384 0.54 -26.85 -1.30
N LEU A 385 0.00 -25.64 -1.18
CA LEU A 385 -0.07 -24.86 0.05
C LEU A 385 -1.51 -24.87 0.57
N THR A 386 -1.68 -25.19 1.85
CA THR A 386 -2.95 -25.06 2.57
C THR A 386 -2.76 -24.12 3.75
N VAL A 387 -3.52 -23.03 3.79
CA VAL A 387 -3.48 -22.00 4.84
C VAL A 387 -4.71 -22.08 5.76
N ASP A 388 -4.55 -21.63 7.00
CA ASP A 388 -5.63 -21.58 7.99
C ASP A 388 -6.50 -20.32 7.80
N LEU A 389 -7.73 -20.50 7.30
CA LEU A 389 -8.71 -19.43 7.14
C LEU A 389 -9.79 -19.43 8.24
N THR A 390 -9.44 -19.86 9.45
CA THR A 390 -10.28 -19.70 10.63
C THR A 390 -10.55 -18.22 10.91
N VAL A 391 -11.79 -17.87 11.23
CA VAL A 391 -12.15 -16.50 11.59
C VAL A 391 -11.59 -16.16 12.97
N ARG A 392 -10.88 -15.05 13.07
CA ARG A 392 -10.26 -14.57 14.31
C ARG A 392 -10.71 -13.17 14.66
N ALA A 393 -10.94 -12.94 15.95
CA ALA A 393 -11.20 -11.62 16.49
C ALA A 393 -9.88 -10.86 16.70
N GLN A 394 -9.86 -9.60 16.28
CA GLN A 394 -8.82 -8.62 16.56
C GLN A 394 -9.36 -7.67 17.61
N THR A 395 -8.62 -7.46 18.70
CA THR A 395 -8.99 -6.50 19.74
C THR A 395 -8.53 -5.10 19.37
N ALA A 396 -9.34 -4.09 19.67
CA ALA A 396 -8.98 -2.70 19.45
C ALA A 396 -7.70 -2.35 20.25
N PRO A 397 -6.66 -1.79 19.61
CA PRO A 397 -5.41 -1.46 20.30
C PRO A 397 -5.56 -0.48 21.48
N VAL A 398 -6.61 0.37 21.44
CA VAL A 398 -6.94 1.30 22.53
C VAL A 398 -7.63 0.63 23.73
N GLY A 399 -8.05 -0.63 23.62
CA GLY A 399 -8.67 -1.37 24.71
C GLY A 399 -10.10 -0.95 25.06
N ASN A 400 -10.83 -0.33 24.12
CA ASN A 400 -12.21 0.12 24.34
C ASN A 400 -13.28 -0.99 24.17
N GLY A 401 -12.88 -2.25 24.16
CA GLY A 401 -13.78 -3.40 24.03
C GLY A 401 -14.34 -3.65 22.63
N GLN A 402 -14.02 -2.80 21.63
CA GLN A 402 -14.37 -3.10 20.25
C GLN A 402 -13.51 -4.24 19.70
N ILE A 403 -14.12 -5.07 18.86
CA ILE A 403 -13.43 -6.11 18.11
C ILE A 403 -13.63 -5.92 16.60
N ALA A 404 -12.71 -6.44 15.81
CA ALA A 404 -12.90 -6.64 14.37
C ALA A 404 -12.70 -8.11 14.04
N LEU A 405 -13.24 -8.56 12.90
CA LEU A 405 -13.09 -9.95 12.47
C LEU A 405 -12.16 -10.02 11.25
N THR A 406 -11.31 -11.04 11.23
CA THR A 406 -10.39 -11.31 10.13
C THR A 406 -10.51 -12.76 9.69
N ARG A 407 -10.33 -13.02 8.40
CA ARG A 407 -10.24 -14.35 7.81
C ARG A 407 -9.06 -14.35 6.85
N GLY A 408 -7.96 -15.00 7.26
CA GLY A 408 -6.68 -14.84 6.58
C GLY A 408 -6.23 -13.37 6.56
N PRO A 409 -5.81 -12.82 5.41
CA PRO A 409 -5.41 -11.41 5.30
C PRO A 409 -6.61 -10.46 5.15
N VAL A 410 -7.84 -10.98 5.05
CA VAL A 410 -9.04 -10.20 4.75
C VAL A 410 -9.77 -9.79 6.03
N VAL A 411 -10.13 -8.52 6.13
CA VAL A 411 -11.03 -8.00 7.16
C VAL A 411 -12.46 -8.29 6.78
N LEU A 412 -13.21 -8.87 7.72
CA LEU A 412 -14.64 -9.14 7.58
C LEU A 412 -15.45 -7.95 8.10
N THR A 413 -16.43 -7.52 7.31
CA THR A 413 -17.11 -6.24 7.49
C THR A 413 -18.62 -6.40 7.34
N LEU A 414 -19.40 -5.74 8.21
CA LEU A 414 -20.84 -5.63 8.06
C LEU A 414 -21.15 -4.68 6.91
N ASP A 415 -22.08 -5.07 6.05
CA ASP A 415 -22.57 -4.28 4.91
C ASP A 415 -24.07 -4.10 5.07
N GLU A 416 -24.54 -2.85 5.10
CA GLU A 416 -25.93 -2.49 5.39
C GLU A 416 -26.92 -3.10 4.40
N GLN A 417 -26.53 -3.29 3.15
CA GLN A 417 -27.43 -3.85 2.13
C GLN A 417 -27.68 -5.34 2.38
N MET A 418 -26.68 -6.04 2.93
CA MET A 418 -26.77 -7.47 3.25
C MET A 418 -27.31 -7.71 4.68
N MET A 419 -27.00 -6.81 5.61
CA MET A 419 -27.43 -6.86 7.01
C MET A 419 -28.00 -5.49 7.43
N PRO A 420 -29.26 -5.18 7.07
CA PRO A 420 -29.88 -3.92 7.44
C PRO A 420 -29.97 -3.72 8.95
N ALA A 421 -29.92 -2.45 9.39
CA ALA A 421 -30.15 -2.10 10.79
C ALA A 421 -31.54 -2.58 11.24
N ARG A 422 -31.61 -3.09 12.47
CA ARG A 422 -32.83 -3.66 13.06
C ARG A 422 -32.73 -3.66 14.58
N GLU A 423 -33.86 -3.71 15.28
CA GLU A 423 -33.84 -3.83 16.73
C GLU A 423 -33.13 -5.11 17.20
N GLY A 424 -32.33 -4.99 18.26
CA GLY A 424 -31.68 -6.11 18.92
C GLY A 424 -30.26 -5.82 19.36
N LEU A 425 -29.79 -6.58 20.35
CA LEU A 425 -28.40 -6.58 20.80
C LEU A 425 -27.74 -7.89 20.37
N ALA A 426 -26.51 -7.82 19.88
CA ALA A 426 -25.74 -8.99 19.49
C ALA A 426 -24.33 -8.94 20.09
N THR A 427 -23.91 -10.02 20.74
CA THR A 427 -22.53 -10.20 21.19
C THR A 427 -21.90 -11.31 20.38
N ILE A 428 -20.68 -11.07 19.88
CA ILE A 428 -19.89 -12.08 19.18
C ILE A 428 -19.11 -12.86 20.24
N LYS A 429 -19.28 -14.19 20.25
CA LYS A 429 -18.54 -15.07 21.15
C LYS A 429 -17.15 -15.34 20.56
N VAL A 430 -16.12 -14.95 21.31
CA VAL A 430 -14.71 -15.19 20.98
C VAL A 430 -14.19 -16.27 21.93
N ALA A 431 -13.57 -17.31 21.38
CA ALA A 431 -12.93 -18.37 22.16
C ALA A 431 -11.60 -17.87 22.77
N ASP A 432 -11.07 -18.60 23.75
CA ASP A 432 -9.84 -18.23 24.47
C ASP A 432 -8.61 -18.10 23.55
N ASP A 433 -8.58 -18.83 22.43
CA ASP A 433 -7.52 -18.77 21.41
C ASP A 433 -7.75 -17.67 20.35
N GLY A 434 -8.75 -16.81 20.57
CA GLY A 434 -9.14 -15.70 19.70
C GLY A 434 -9.98 -16.11 18.48
N THR A 435 -10.33 -17.38 18.33
CA THR A 435 -11.16 -17.84 17.20
C THR A 435 -12.63 -17.49 17.41
N VAL A 436 -13.35 -17.35 16.29
CA VAL A 436 -14.80 -17.06 16.27
C VAL A 436 -15.48 -18.12 15.42
N ALA A 437 -16.50 -18.77 15.99
CA ALA A 437 -17.32 -19.73 15.25
C ALA A 437 -18.00 -19.03 14.07
N ALA A 438 -17.78 -19.55 12.86
CA ALA A 438 -18.23 -18.91 11.65
C ALA A 438 -18.44 -19.94 10.54
N ARG A 439 -19.34 -19.65 9.59
CA ARG A 439 -19.58 -20.49 8.40
C ARG A 439 -19.61 -19.64 7.14
N VAL A 440 -18.93 -20.10 6.09
CA VAL A 440 -18.97 -19.46 4.76
C VAL A 440 -20.33 -19.73 4.11
N ASP A 441 -20.88 -18.73 3.41
CA ASP A 441 -22.14 -18.81 2.66
C ASP A 441 -21.92 -18.42 1.19
N ASP A 442 -21.45 -19.37 0.38
CA ASP A 442 -21.16 -19.17 -1.05
C ASP A 442 -22.40 -18.78 -1.86
N ARG A 443 -23.59 -19.23 -1.42
CA ARG A 443 -24.84 -18.88 -2.09
C ARG A 443 -25.11 -17.39 -1.91
N LEU A 444 -24.93 -16.87 -0.70
CA LEU A 444 -25.11 -15.45 -0.42
C LEU A 444 -24.01 -14.61 -1.08
N ALA A 445 -22.75 -15.07 -1.06
CA ALA A 445 -21.64 -14.42 -1.75
C ALA A 445 -21.95 -14.23 -3.25
N ARG A 446 -22.37 -15.30 -3.95
CA ARG A 446 -22.76 -15.22 -5.37
C ARG A 446 -23.96 -14.31 -5.61
N ARG A 447 -24.98 -14.35 -4.73
CA ARG A 447 -26.17 -13.50 -4.86
C ARG A 447 -25.84 -12.01 -4.82
N TRP A 448 -24.85 -11.63 -4.00
CA TRP A 448 -24.46 -10.23 -3.78
C TRP A 448 -23.18 -9.83 -4.51
N GLY A 449 -22.59 -10.71 -5.31
CA GLY A 449 -21.32 -10.44 -6.02
C GLY A 449 -20.14 -10.16 -5.07
N LYS A 450 -20.14 -10.74 -3.87
CA LYS A 450 -19.08 -10.59 -2.87
C LYS A 450 -18.05 -11.71 -3.04
N GLN A 451 -16.79 -11.49 -2.69
CA GLN A 451 -15.75 -12.51 -2.82
C GLN A 451 -15.90 -13.60 -1.74
N VAL A 452 -16.24 -13.19 -0.51
CA VAL A 452 -16.61 -14.12 0.55
C VAL A 452 -17.72 -13.53 1.41
N VAL A 453 -18.62 -14.40 1.87
CA VAL A 453 -19.63 -14.06 2.88
C VAL A 453 -19.55 -15.06 4.01
N VAL A 454 -19.60 -14.56 5.24
CA VAL A 454 -19.43 -15.34 6.46
C VAL A 454 -20.58 -15.05 7.41
N ARG A 455 -21.18 -16.11 7.97
CA ARG A 455 -22.18 -16.02 9.04
C ARG A 455 -21.53 -16.33 10.37
N VAL A 456 -21.71 -15.43 11.33
CA VAL A 456 -21.24 -15.55 12.71
C VAL A 456 -22.47 -15.67 13.61
N PRO A 457 -22.66 -16.79 14.32
CA PRO A 457 -23.78 -16.96 15.23
C PRO A 457 -23.78 -15.94 16.36
N SER A 458 -24.96 -15.39 16.68
CA SER A 458 -25.17 -14.54 17.86
C SER A 458 -26.55 -14.82 18.48
N GLU A 459 -26.80 -14.24 19.65
CA GLU A 459 -28.08 -14.37 20.36
C GLU A 459 -29.25 -13.71 19.59
N ALA A 460 -28.96 -12.74 18.71
CA ALA A 460 -29.94 -12.11 17.81
C ALA A 460 -30.04 -12.82 16.45
N GLY A 461 -29.54 -14.06 16.32
CA GLY A 461 -29.38 -14.77 15.06
C GLY A 461 -28.03 -14.50 14.39
N ASP A 462 -27.81 -15.04 13.20
CA ASP A 462 -26.52 -14.86 12.52
C ASP A 462 -26.28 -13.39 12.14
N LEU A 463 -25.10 -12.89 12.48
CA LEU A 463 -24.52 -11.70 11.88
C LEU A 463 -23.85 -12.10 10.56
N VAL A 464 -24.04 -11.30 9.51
CA VAL A 464 -23.54 -11.62 8.17
C VAL A 464 -22.48 -10.60 7.76
N PHE A 465 -21.28 -11.09 7.46
CA PHE A 465 -20.12 -10.29 7.07
C PHE A 465 -19.71 -10.61 5.63
N CYS A 466 -19.09 -9.65 4.95
CA CYS A 466 -18.39 -9.86 3.68
C CYS A 466 -16.94 -9.37 3.76
N ASP A 467 -16.14 -9.63 2.72
CA ASP A 467 -14.81 -9.03 2.60
C ASP A 467 -14.88 -7.49 2.56
N PHE A 468 -13.95 -6.83 3.25
CA PHE A 468 -13.91 -5.37 3.36
C PHE A 468 -13.97 -4.65 2.00
N PRO A 469 -13.23 -5.04 0.94
CA PRO A 469 -13.31 -4.38 -0.37
C PRO A 469 -14.71 -4.39 -0.97
N SER A 470 -15.49 -5.45 -0.76
CA SER A 470 -16.86 -5.54 -1.24
C SER A 470 -17.86 -4.77 -0.39
N ALA A 471 -17.55 -4.44 0.86
CA ALA A 471 -18.45 -3.73 1.77
C ALA A 471 -18.61 -2.25 1.36
N GLY A 472 -19.85 -1.79 1.25
CA GLY A 472 -20.18 -0.43 0.83
C GLY A 472 -19.97 -0.16 -0.67
N ALA A 473 -19.69 -1.20 -1.46
CA ALA A 473 -19.37 -1.09 -2.89
C ALA A 473 -20.55 -0.62 -3.77
N GLY A 474 -21.68 -0.21 -3.17
CA GLY A 474 -22.75 0.54 -3.84
C GLY A 474 -22.44 2.03 -4.05
N TRP A 475 -21.43 2.58 -3.36
CA TRP A 475 -20.99 3.99 -3.50
C TRP A 475 -22.09 5.05 -3.21
N SER A 476 -23.08 4.68 -2.41
CA SER A 476 -24.19 5.52 -1.98
C SER A 476 -24.24 5.66 -0.46
N SER A 477 -25.03 6.61 0.05
CA SER A 477 -25.28 6.75 1.49
C SER A 477 -26.18 5.67 2.10
N GLU A 478 -26.72 4.79 1.25
CA GLU A 478 -27.53 3.63 1.65
C GLU A 478 -26.68 2.34 1.68
N SER A 479 -25.38 2.45 1.43
CA SER A 479 -24.41 1.35 1.39
C SER A 479 -23.34 1.59 2.45
N ARG A 480 -23.76 1.72 3.71
CA ARG A 480 -22.86 1.89 4.85
C ARG A 480 -22.24 0.56 5.27
N TYR A 481 -21.09 0.64 5.94
CA TYR A 481 -20.36 -0.53 6.41
C TYR A 481 -19.65 -0.26 7.75
N ARG A 482 -19.33 -1.36 8.46
CA ARG A 482 -18.62 -1.30 9.76
C ARG A 482 -17.73 -2.51 9.99
N SER A 483 -16.44 -2.28 10.26
CA SER A 483 -15.46 -3.32 10.59
C SER A 483 -15.11 -3.36 12.08
N TRP A 484 -15.07 -2.22 12.77
CA TRP A 484 -14.87 -2.16 14.23
C TRP A 484 -16.21 -2.22 14.97
N LEU A 485 -16.38 -3.24 15.82
CA LEU A 485 -17.66 -3.67 16.39
C LEU A 485 -17.63 -3.55 17.93
N PRO A 486 -18.41 -2.62 18.52
CA PRO A 486 -18.66 -2.61 19.96
C PRO A 486 -19.28 -3.92 20.45
N GLN A 487 -18.99 -4.29 21.69
CA GLN A 487 -19.59 -5.46 22.33
C GLN A 487 -20.35 -5.01 23.60
N PRO A 488 -21.67 -5.24 23.70
CA PRO A 488 -22.56 -5.76 22.65
C PRO A 488 -22.72 -4.76 21.48
N LEU A 489 -23.04 -5.28 20.29
CA LEU A 489 -23.51 -4.45 19.16
C LEU A 489 -24.97 -4.09 19.38
N ASP A 490 -25.29 -2.80 19.29
CA ASP A 490 -26.66 -2.35 19.03
C ASP A 490 -26.93 -2.41 17.53
N LEU A 491 -27.79 -3.35 17.12
CA LEU A 491 -28.12 -3.57 15.71
C LEU A 491 -28.98 -2.44 15.12
N ALA A 492 -29.63 -1.62 15.96
CA ALA A 492 -30.46 -0.51 15.50
C ALA A 492 -29.61 0.68 15.04
N THR A 493 -28.46 0.88 15.69
CA THR A 493 -27.51 1.99 15.43
C THR A 493 -26.18 1.50 14.89
N VAL A 494 -26.11 0.26 14.41
CA VAL A 494 -24.84 -0.40 14.05
C VAL A 494 -24.03 0.36 13.00
N TYR A 495 -24.65 1.11 12.09
CA TYR A 495 -23.93 1.89 11.07
C TYR A 495 -23.71 3.36 11.44
N ASP A 496 -24.17 3.80 12.60
CA ASP A 496 -24.06 5.18 13.07
C ASP A 496 -22.67 5.41 13.70
N THR A 497 -21.67 5.51 12.83
CA THR A 497 -20.25 5.56 13.21
C THR A 497 -19.67 6.98 13.24
N GLY A 498 -20.48 7.99 12.89
CA GLY A 498 -20.02 9.35 12.65
C GLY A 498 -19.23 9.55 11.35
N GLN A 499 -19.02 8.48 10.57
CA GLN A 499 -18.35 8.52 9.27
C GLN A 499 -19.38 8.64 8.14
N THR A 500 -19.50 9.85 7.59
CA THR A 500 -20.38 10.17 6.45
C THR A 500 -19.56 10.75 5.30
N TRP A 501 -20.15 10.93 4.12
CA TRP A 501 -19.41 11.51 2.99
C TRP A 501 -18.81 12.88 3.28
N GLN A 502 -19.40 13.67 4.17
CA GLN A 502 -18.83 14.95 4.59
C GLN A 502 -17.48 14.77 5.28
N THR A 503 -17.34 13.72 6.11
CA THR A 503 -16.06 13.38 6.76
C THR A 503 -15.09 12.65 5.83
N LEU A 504 -15.58 12.06 4.73
CA LEU A 504 -14.81 11.26 3.78
C LEU A 504 -14.52 12.01 2.46
N SER A 505 -14.69 13.33 2.43
CA SER A 505 -14.53 14.15 1.23
C SER A 505 -13.87 15.50 1.54
N HIS A 506 -13.18 16.05 0.53
CA HIS A 506 -12.75 17.46 0.57
C HIS A 506 -13.90 18.43 0.37
N ARG A 507 -14.98 18.02 -0.31
CA ARG A 507 -16.20 18.81 -0.48
C ARG A 507 -17.16 18.65 0.70
N GLN A 508 -17.88 19.73 1.01
CA GLN A 508 -18.84 19.81 2.11
C GLN A 508 -20.24 20.25 1.65
N ASP A 509 -20.36 20.76 0.42
CA ASP A 509 -21.56 21.31 -0.18
C ASP A 509 -22.47 20.23 -0.79
N ALA A 510 -21.88 19.21 -1.43
CA ALA A 510 -22.61 18.09 -2.02
C ALA A 510 -21.76 16.81 -2.02
N ARG A 511 -22.43 15.65 -1.99
CA ARG A 511 -21.78 14.35 -2.13
C ARG A 511 -21.03 14.31 -3.47
N PRO A 512 -19.74 13.93 -3.50
CA PRO A 512 -19.01 13.79 -4.75
C PRO A 512 -19.67 12.77 -5.69
N GLU A 513 -19.71 13.13 -6.97
CA GLU A 513 -20.12 12.25 -8.06
C GLU A 513 -18.93 11.98 -8.98
N VAL A 514 -18.97 10.85 -9.68
CA VAL A 514 -17.98 10.56 -10.73
C VAL A 514 -18.22 11.54 -11.89
N PRO A 515 -17.21 12.33 -12.30
CA PRO A 515 -17.36 13.23 -13.43
C PRO A 515 -17.82 12.47 -14.68
N ALA A 516 -18.68 13.10 -15.48
CA ALA A 516 -18.99 12.59 -16.81
C ALA A 516 -17.68 12.44 -17.60
N ALA A 517 -17.52 11.32 -18.33
CA ALA A 517 -16.35 11.13 -19.18
C ALA A 517 -16.20 12.35 -20.09
N ARG A 518 -15.06 13.05 -20.01
CA ARG A 518 -14.75 14.12 -20.96
C ARG A 518 -14.75 13.48 -22.34
N ARG A 519 -15.74 13.80 -23.16
CA ARG A 519 -15.69 13.48 -24.60
C ARG A 519 -14.45 14.21 -25.12
N GLY A 520 -13.43 13.46 -25.52
CA GLY A 520 -12.19 14.03 -26.04
C GLY A 520 -12.51 15.04 -27.14
N GLY A 521 -11.98 16.26 -26.99
CA GLY A 521 -11.93 17.27 -28.04
C GLY A 521 -10.65 17.14 -28.84
#